data_AF-A0A958PGD7-F1
#
_entry.id   AF-A0A958PGD7-F1
#
_cell.length_a   1.000
_cell.length_b   1.000
_cell.length_c   1.000
_cell.angle_alpha   90.00
_cell.angle_beta   90.00
_cell.angle_gamma   90.00
#
_symmetry.space_group_name_H-M   'P 1'
#
loop_
_entity.id
_entity.type
_entity.pdbx_description
1 polymer ?
#
loop_
_entity_poly.entity_id
_entity_poly.type
_entity_poly.pdbx_seq_one_letter_code
_entity_poly.pdbx_strand_id
1 'polypeptide(L)'
;MPEKDLPEPQHRQYTAEERRLRKQNLLITLLGFCTAYAQLHKLIIPLVLKLTPLHVSPYSKIDFWFLHSLLFFFLLRKTRKLGPLGSLLAGVGILYGVFEVYEVFLGRLGGWLAFSRLLSSVPISFCCGLLMTVKDIDRRLGYAWAGVGILALSFLPNEKHFWEMKAAPQEETSKTVSAEIEVEAFTECGATEVRLQDEAVEFLRHHPLTTIEVRPCGFYPAILDLPKTLRLSNPTNEALNIHYLAFKNGKQSASWNIVLKPQQSLQKRLERAEAAIVYSDSLPKAGLSALIDKSAGERWIWTRSPISVRRVDEF
;
A
#
# COMPACT_ATOMS: atom_id res chain seq x y z
N MET A 1 -55.20 19.69 -5.22
CA MET A 1 -55.34 18.36 -5.86
C MET A 1 -54.86 17.31 -4.88
N PRO A 2 -55.69 16.33 -4.51
CA PRO A 2 -55.25 15.25 -3.64
C PRO A 2 -54.27 14.33 -4.40
N GLU A 3 -53.18 13.90 -3.75
CA GLU A 3 -52.15 12.97 -4.27
C GLU A 3 -52.68 11.58 -4.72
N LYS A 4 -54.00 11.36 -4.71
CA LYS A 4 -54.65 10.08 -5.02
C LYS A 4 -54.91 9.83 -6.51
N ASP A 5 -54.68 10.81 -7.38
CA ASP A 5 -54.94 10.70 -8.83
C ASP A 5 -53.68 10.49 -9.67
N LEU A 6 -52.52 10.29 -9.06
CA LEU A 6 -51.34 9.85 -9.80
C LEU A 6 -51.49 8.34 -10.06
N PRO A 7 -51.48 7.87 -11.32
CA PRO A 7 -51.46 6.44 -11.59
C PRO A 7 -50.24 5.85 -10.87
N GLU A 8 -50.46 4.82 -10.04
CA GLU A 8 -49.36 4.10 -9.38
C GLU A 8 -48.30 3.81 -10.46
N PRO A 9 -47.01 4.13 -10.20
CA PRO A 9 -45.97 3.91 -11.19
C PRO A 9 -46.05 2.43 -11.57
N GLN A 10 -46.47 2.15 -12.81
CA GLN A 10 -46.61 0.79 -13.30
C GLN A 10 -45.25 0.13 -13.12
N HIS A 11 -45.12 -0.70 -12.09
CA HIS A 11 -43.95 -1.53 -11.90
C HIS A 11 -43.93 -2.48 -13.07
N ARG A 12 -43.22 -2.11 -14.14
CA ARG A 12 -43.06 -2.93 -15.34
C ARG A 12 -42.60 -4.30 -14.88
N GLN A 13 -43.50 -5.28 -14.93
CA GLN A 13 -43.20 -6.63 -14.48
C GLN A 13 -42.25 -7.25 -15.50
N TYR A 14 -40.95 -7.16 -15.21
CA TYR A 14 -39.94 -7.74 -16.08
C TYR A 14 -40.13 -9.25 -16.15
N THR A 15 -40.07 -9.79 -17.36
CA THR A 15 -40.03 -11.25 -17.57
C THR A 15 -38.76 -11.83 -16.95
N ALA A 16 -38.74 -13.13 -16.68
CA ALA A 16 -37.55 -13.79 -16.12
C ALA A 16 -36.30 -13.60 -17.01
N GLU A 17 -36.49 -13.60 -18.33
CA GLU A 17 -35.43 -13.38 -19.31
C GLU A 17 -34.90 -11.94 -19.28
N GLU A 18 -35.79 -10.94 -19.19
CA GLU A 18 -35.39 -9.54 -19.06
C GLU A 18 -34.62 -9.27 -17.76
N ARG A 19 -35.06 -9.86 -16.65
CA ARG A 19 -34.34 -9.77 -15.36
C ARG A 19 -32.94 -10.38 -15.47
N ARG A 20 -32.83 -11.53 -16.15
CA ARG A 20 -31.55 -12.22 -16.39
C ARG A 20 -30.61 -11.37 -17.23
N LEU A 21 -31.08 -10.84 -18.37
CA LEU A 21 -30.29 -9.97 -19.24
C LEU A 21 -29.84 -8.69 -18.53
N ARG A 22 -30.72 -8.08 -17.74
CA ARG A 22 -30.38 -6.90 -16.93
C ARG A 22 -29.33 -7.22 -15.87
N LYS A 23 -29.49 -8.31 -15.12
CA LYS A 23 -28.49 -8.75 -14.13
C LYS A 23 -27.14 -8.98 -14.79
N GLN A 24 -27.11 -9.64 -15.94
CA GLN A 24 -25.88 -9.88 -16.69
C GLN A 24 -25.24 -8.58 -17.17
N ASN A 25 -26.02 -7.66 -17.76
CA ASN A 25 -25.53 -6.37 -18.19
C ASN A 25 -24.97 -5.56 -17.03
N LEU A 26 -25.63 -5.57 -15.86
CA LEU A 26 -25.16 -4.88 -14.67
C LEU A 26 -23.81 -5.43 -14.19
N LEU A 27 -23.63 -6.76 -14.19
CA LEU A 27 -22.36 -7.37 -13.82
C LEU A 27 -21.24 -7.06 -14.83
N ILE A 28 -21.54 -7.05 -16.14
CA ILE A 28 -20.58 -6.66 -17.17
C ILE A 28 -20.20 -5.18 -17.04
N THR A 29 -21.18 -4.30 -16.79
CA THR A 29 -20.93 -2.88 -16.55
C THR A 29 -20.10 -2.66 -15.30
N LEU A 30 -20.39 -3.36 -14.20
CA LEU A 30 -19.60 -3.31 -12.97
C LEU A 30 -18.16 -3.77 -13.22
N LEU A 31 -17.97 -4.90 -13.92
CA LEU A 31 -16.63 -5.37 -14.31
C LEU A 31 -15.92 -4.33 -15.19
N GLY A 32 -16.62 -3.69 -16.12
CA GLY A 32 -16.07 -2.62 -16.95
C GLY A 32 -15.58 -1.43 -16.14
N PHE A 33 -16.36 -1.00 -15.14
CA PHE A 33 -15.96 0.04 -14.20
C PHE A 33 -14.70 -0.37 -13.41
N CYS A 34 -14.69 -1.56 -12.81
CA CYS A 34 -13.53 -2.08 -12.08
C CYS A 34 -12.28 -2.20 -12.96
N THR A 35 -12.46 -2.61 -14.23
CA THR A 35 -11.38 -2.74 -15.21
C THR A 35 -10.80 -1.36 -15.57
N ALA A 36 -11.65 -0.38 -15.85
CA ALA A 36 -11.23 0.99 -16.13
C ALA A 36 -10.50 1.60 -14.92
N TYR A 37 -11.01 1.35 -13.72
CA TYR A 37 -10.38 1.79 -12.48
C TYR A 37 -9.01 1.13 -12.25
N ALA A 38 -8.90 -0.18 -12.50
CA ALA A 38 -7.62 -0.87 -12.43
C ALA A 38 -6.61 -0.33 -13.46
N GLN A 39 -7.05 0.01 -14.68
CA GLN A 39 -6.19 0.65 -15.67
C GLN A 39 -5.67 2.01 -15.19
N LEU A 40 -6.50 2.80 -14.51
CA LEU A 40 -6.06 4.07 -13.92
C LEU A 40 -4.87 3.84 -12.97
N HIS A 41 -4.97 2.88 -12.06
CA HIS A 41 -3.95 2.64 -11.02
C HIS A 41 -2.75 1.83 -11.48
N LYS A 42 -2.91 0.94 -12.46
CA LYS A 42 -1.86 -0.01 -12.88
C LYS A 42 -1.13 0.41 -14.15
N LEU A 43 -1.71 1.33 -14.92
CA LEU A 43 -1.13 1.83 -16.17
C LEU A 43 -1.02 3.35 -16.19
N ILE A 44 -2.14 4.07 -16.06
CA ILE A 44 -2.16 5.53 -16.28
C ILE A 44 -1.34 6.27 -15.22
N ILE A 45 -1.61 6.04 -13.93
CA ILE A 45 -0.88 6.67 -12.82
C ILE A 45 0.62 6.33 -12.91
N PRO A 46 1.04 5.05 -13.04
CA PRO A 46 2.44 4.71 -13.21
C PRO A 46 3.09 5.42 -14.42
N LEU A 47 2.40 5.50 -15.55
CA LEU A 47 2.90 6.16 -16.76
C LEU A 47 3.05 7.67 -16.58
N VAL A 48 2.09 8.32 -15.91
CA VAL A 48 2.20 9.74 -15.54
C VAL A 48 3.37 9.94 -14.56
N LEU A 49 3.50 9.09 -13.54
CA LEU A 49 4.59 9.16 -12.57
C LEU A 49 5.97 8.97 -13.21
N LYS A 50 6.09 8.16 -14.27
CA LYS A 50 7.33 8.04 -15.06
C LYS A 50 7.78 9.35 -15.71
N LEU A 51 6.86 10.29 -15.94
CA LEU A 51 7.17 11.62 -16.48
C LEU A 51 7.51 12.64 -15.38
N THR A 52 7.46 12.23 -14.12
CA THR A 52 7.77 13.08 -12.96
C THR A 52 9.08 12.67 -12.30
N PRO A 53 9.61 13.46 -11.35
CA PRO A 53 10.75 13.04 -10.53
C PRO A 53 10.53 11.72 -9.77
N LEU A 54 9.29 11.23 -9.62
CA LEU A 54 8.93 9.97 -8.96
C LEU A 54 9.08 8.72 -9.86
N HIS A 55 9.69 8.84 -11.04
CA HIS A 55 9.84 7.74 -12.00
C HIS A 55 10.58 6.51 -11.48
N VAL A 56 11.39 6.63 -10.41
CA VAL A 56 12.09 5.50 -9.78
C VAL A 56 11.27 4.85 -8.66
N SER A 57 10.22 5.53 -8.18
CA SER A 57 9.42 5.04 -7.06
C SER A 57 8.69 3.74 -7.41
N PRO A 58 8.38 2.87 -6.43
CA PRO A 58 7.57 1.68 -6.67
C PRO A 58 6.22 1.97 -7.35
N TYR A 59 5.69 3.19 -7.17
CA TYR A 59 4.44 3.68 -7.76
C TYR A 59 4.50 3.91 -9.27
N SER A 60 5.69 4.11 -9.85
CA SER A 60 5.86 4.31 -11.30
C SER A 60 5.94 3.00 -12.09
N LYS A 61 6.00 1.86 -11.39
CA LYS A 61 6.09 0.53 -12.01
C LYS A 61 4.72 0.14 -12.57
N ILE A 62 4.70 -0.10 -13.88
CA ILE A 62 3.49 -0.56 -14.58
C ILE A 62 3.21 -2.01 -14.14
N ASP A 63 2.00 -2.23 -13.68
CA ASP A 63 1.53 -3.55 -13.28
C ASP A 63 0.74 -4.20 -14.42
N PHE A 64 1.39 -5.04 -15.21
CA PHE A 64 0.80 -5.69 -16.40
C PHE A 64 -0.42 -6.57 -16.10
N TRP A 65 -0.73 -6.83 -14.82
CA TRP A 65 -1.99 -7.44 -14.43
C TRP A 65 -3.23 -6.65 -14.88
N PHE A 66 -3.11 -5.37 -15.25
CA PHE A 66 -4.20 -4.64 -15.90
C PHE A 66 -4.68 -5.33 -17.20
N LEU A 67 -3.78 -6.00 -17.93
CA LEU A 67 -4.07 -6.63 -19.21
C LEU A 67 -5.03 -7.81 -19.05
N HIS A 68 -4.89 -8.56 -17.96
CA HIS A 68 -5.80 -9.66 -17.61
C HIS A 68 -7.24 -9.17 -17.48
N SER A 69 -7.46 -8.10 -16.69
CA SER A 69 -8.79 -7.53 -16.48
C SER A 69 -9.39 -6.97 -17.78
N LEU A 70 -8.56 -6.33 -18.62
CA LEU A 70 -8.97 -5.81 -19.92
C LEU A 70 -9.39 -6.93 -20.87
N LEU A 71 -8.59 -7.99 -20.97
CA LEU A 71 -8.88 -9.15 -21.81
C LEU A 71 -10.16 -9.84 -21.34
N PHE A 72 -10.31 -10.04 -20.02
CA PHE A 72 -11.47 -10.67 -19.43
C PHE A 72 -12.76 -9.88 -19.70
N PHE A 73 -12.74 -8.56 -19.47
CA PHE A 73 -13.86 -7.68 -19.78
C PHE A 73 -14.20 -7.68 -21.28
N PHE A 74 -13.20 -7.57 -22.15
CA PHE A 74 -13.41 -7.56 -23.60
C PHE A 74 -14.07 -8.85 -24.09
N LEU A 75 -13.55 -10.01 -23.65
CA LEU A 75 -14.12 -11.30 -23.99
C LEU A 75 -15.56 -11.41 -23.50
N LEU A 76 -15.82 -11.09 -22.23
CA LEU A 76 -17.15 -11.19 -21.65
C LEU A 76 -18.16 -10.24 -22.30
N ARG A 77 -17.73 -9.01 -22.67
CA ARG A 77 -18.56 -8.04 -23.39
C ARG A 77 -18.91 -8.53 -24.79
N LYS A 78 -17.95 -9.15 -25.50
CA LYS A 78 -18.12 -9.63 -26.88
C LYS A 78 -19.02 -10.88 -26.94
N THR A 79 -18.77 -11.87 -26.09
CA THR A 79 -19.47 -13.17 -26.17
C THR A 79 -20.72 -13.23 -25.31
N ARG A 80 -20.82 -12.36 -24.28
CA ARG A 80 -21.81 -12.45 -23.20
C ARG A 80 -21.85 -13.85 -22.56
N LYS A 81 -20.74 -14.58 -22.62
CA LYS A 81 -20.57 -15.93 -22.06
C LYS A 81 -19.15 -16.06 -21.54
N LEU A 82 -18.97 -16.72 -20.39
CA LEU A 82 -17.62 -17.00 -19.88
C LEU A 82 -16.90 -17.99 -20.78
N GLY A 83 -17.54 -19.11 -21.12
CA GLY A 83 -16.90 -20.20 -21.87
C GLY A 83 -15.64 -20.73 -21.13
N PRO A 84 -14.80 -21.53 -21.80
CA PRO A 84 -13.57 -22.06 -21.20
C PRO A 84 -12.57 -20.94 -20.84
N LEU A 85 -12.26 -20.05 -21.78
CA LEU A 85 -11.25 -19.01 -21.61
C LEU A 85 -11.66 -17.95 -20.58
N GLY A 86 -12.93 -17.51 -20.59
CA GLY A 86 -13.43 -16.59 -19.57
C GLY A 86 -13.49 -17.23 -18.19
N SER A 87 -13.82 -18.52 -18.07
CA SER A 87 -13.77 -19.23 -16.79
C SER A 87 -12.33 -19.32 -16.25
N LEU A 88 -11.34 -19.59 -17.11
CA LEU A 88 -9.93 -19.58 -16.75
C LEU A 88 -9.48 -18.20 -16.26
N LEU A 89 -9.80 -17.14 -17.02
CA LEU A 89 -9.47 -15.77 -16.62
C LEU A 89 -10.17 -15.37 -15.32
N ALA A 90 -11.41 -15.78 -15.09
CA ALA A 90 -12.10 -15.53 -13.82
C ALA A 90 -11.37 -16.19 -12.64
N GLY A 91 -10.92 -17.45 -12.79
CA GLY A 91 -10.13 -18.15 -11.78
C GLY A 91 -8.80 -17.44 -11.45
N VAL A 92 -8.07 -17.03 -12.49
CA VAL A 92 -6.84 -16.22 -12.35
C VAL A 92 -7.14 -14.92 -11.60
N GLY A 93 -8.20 -14.21 -11.96
CA GLY A 93 -8.57 -12.94 -11.32
C GLY A 93 -8.98 -13.09 -9.86
N ILE A 94 -9.65 -14.19 -9.50
CA ILE A 94 -10.01 -14.49 -8.11
C ILE A 94 -8.74 -14.65 -7.27
N LEU A 95 -7.85 -15.57 -7.68
CA LEU A 95 -6.63 -15.86 -6.92
C LEU A 95 -5.68 -14.65 -6.87
N TYR A 96 -5.60 -13.86 -7.95
CA TYR A 96 -4.78 -12.66 -7.98
C TYR A 96 -5.22 -11.62 -6.93
N GLY A 97 -6.54 -11.42 -6.74
CA GLY A 97 -7.03 -10.53 -5.67
C GLY A 97 -6.68 -11.03 -4.27
N VAL A 98 -6.74 -12.35 -4.04
CA VAL A 98 -6.33 -12.96 -2.76
C VAL A 98 -4.83 -12.78 -2.54
N PHE A 99 -4.02 -12.95 -3.59
CA PHE A 99 -2.57 -12.75 -3.53
C PHE A 99 -2.20 -11.30 -3.17
N GLU A 100 -2.85 -10.30 -3.76
CA GLU A 100 -2.59 -8.89 -3.42
C GLU A 100 -2.98 -8.56 -1.96
N VAL A 101 -4.06 -9.15 -1.43
CA VAL A 101 -4.40 -9.03 0.00
C VAL A 101 -3.32 -9.65 0.87
N TYR A 102 -2.80 -10.82 0.50
CA TYR A 102 -1.73 -11.50 1.20
C TYR A 102 -0.42 -10.68 1.20
N GLU A 103 -0.05 -10.07 0.07
CA GLU A 103 1.14 -9.20 -0.05
C GLU A 103 1.04 -7.94 0.84
N VAL A 104 -0.15 -7.36 0.97
CA VAL A 104 -0.40 -6.26 1.90
C VAL A 104 -0.30 -6.73 3.35
N PHE A 105 -0.86 -7.90 3.66
CA PHE A 105 -0.79 -8.46 5.01
C PHE A 105 0.65 -8.76 5.45
N LEU A 106 1.49 -9.26 4.55
CA LEU A 106 2.92 -9.45 4.77
C LEU A 106 3.73 -8.14 4.89
N GLY A 107 3.10 -6.98 4.69
CA GLY A 107 3.75 -5.67 4.77
C GLY A 107 4.69 -5.37 3.60
N ARG A 108 4.67 -6.17 2.52
CA ARG A 108 5.48 -5.94 1.32
C ARG A 108 5.00 -4.72 0.53
N LEU A 109 3.72 -4.41 0.66
CA LEU A 109 3.08 -3.21 0.11
C LEU A 109 2.63 -2.32 1.28
N GLY A 110 3.05 -1.06 1.29
CA GLY A 110 2.72 -0.09 2.34
C GLY A 110 2.07 1.19 1.82
N GLY A 111 1.44 1.94 2.71
CA GLY A 111 0.90 3.28 2.44
C GLY A 111 -0.08 3.32 1.27
N TRP A 112 0.05 4.33 0.40
CA TRP A 112 -0.82 4.50 -0.76
C TRP A 112 -0.72 3.34 -1.76
N LEU A 113 0.43 2.63 -1.81
CA LEU A 113 0.64 1.55 -2.77
C LEU A 113 -0.25 0.36 -2.43
N ALA A 114 -0.32 0.01 -1.14
CA ALA A 114 -1.23 -1.01 -0.63
C ALA A 114 -2.69 -0.66 -0.97
N PHE A 115 -3.09 0.58 -0.70
CA PHE A 115 -4.45 1.04 -0.98
C PHE A 115 -4.80 0.96 -2.48
N SER A 116 -3.91 1.45 -3.35
CA SER A 116 -4.08 1.41 -4.80
C SER A 116 -4.16 -0.03 -5.35
N ARG A 117 -3.32 -0.94 -4.83
CA ARG A 117 -3.29 -2.35 -5.20
C ARG A 117 -4.56 -3.08 -4.79
N LEU A 118 -5.05 -2.85 -3.57
CA LEU A 118 -6.29 -3.43 -3.07
C LEU A 118 -7.52 -2.90 -3.84
N LEU A 119 -7.62 -1.58 -4.02
CA LEU A 119 -8.75 -0.99 -4.73
C LEU A 119 -8.83 -1.36 -6.21
N SER A 120 -7.70 -1.71 -6.82
CA SER A 120 -7.69 -2.19 -8.21
C SER A 120 -7.97 -3.69 -8.31
N SER A 121 -7.45 -4.51 -7.40
CA SER A 121 -7.45 -5.97 -7.56
C SER A 121 -8.62 -6.67 -6.85
N VAL A 122 -9.03 -6.19 -5.67
CA VAL A 122 -10.11 -6.81 -4.88
C VAL A 122 -11.48 -6.68 -5.55
N PRO A 123 -11.90 -5.50 -6.08
CA PRO A 123 -13.18 -5.38 -6.77
C PRO A 123 -13.26 -6.26 -8.02
N ILE A 124 -12.15 -6.43 -8.75
CA ILE A 124 -12.09 -7.32 -9.92
C ILE A 124 -12.26 -8.77 -9.48
N SER A 125 -11.53 -9.21 -8.45
CA SER A 125 -11.65 -10.56 -7.88
C SER A 125 -13.08 -10.85 -7.42
N PHE A 126 -13.71 -9.89 -6.75
CA PHE A 126 -15.11 -9.96 -6.34
C PHE A 126 -16.07 -10.08 -7.55
N CYS A 127 -15.86 -9.27 -8.61
CA CYS A 127 -16.64 -9.37 -9.84
C CYS A 127 -16.49 -10.74 -10.52
N CYS A 128 -15.27 -11.28 -10.57
CA CYS A 128 -15.00 -12.62 -11.08
C CYS A 128 -15.74 -13.68 -10.26
N GLY A 129 -15.67 -13.61 -8.92
CA GLY A 129 -16.41 -14.50 -8.03
C GLY A 129 -17.93 -14.42 -8.26
N LEU A 130 -18.49 -13.22 -8.29
CA LEU A 130 -19.91 -13.01 -8.57
C LEU A 130 -20.32 -13.61 -9.91
N LEU A 131 -19.58 -13.33 -11.00
CA LEU A 131 -19.86 -13.88 -12.32
C LEU A 131 -19.83 -15.42 -12.33
N MET A 132 -18.94 -16.04 -11.57
CA MET A 132 -18.88 -17.51 -11.45
C MET A 132 -20.06 -18.10 -10.66
N THR A 133 -20.68 -17.34 -9.74
CA THR A 133 -21.84 -17.81 -8.96
C THR A 133 -23.17 -17.74 -9.70
N VAL A 134 -23.30 -16.90 -10.73
CA VAL A 134 -24.56 -16.77 -11.50
C VAL A 134 -24.88 -18.05 -12.26
N LYS A 135 -26.01 -18.69 -11.93
CA LYS A 135 -26.43 -20.01 -12.49
C LYS A 135 -26.58 -20.02 -14.01
N ASP A 136 -26.86 -18.88 -14.62
CA ASP A 136 -27.23 -18.80 -16.04
C ASP A 136 -26.12 -18.31 -16.97
N ILE A 137 -24.89 -18.19 -16.46
CA ILE A 137 -23.70 -17.93 -17.29
C ILE A 137 -23.05 -19.29 -17.57
N ASP A 138 -22.76 -19.56 -18.86
CA ASP A 138 -22.05 -20.76 -19.30
C ASP A 138 -20.63 -20.79 -18.71
N ARG A 139 -20.54 -21.35 -17.50
CA ARG A 139 -19.35 -21.41 -16.65
C ARG A 139 -18.79 -22.82 -16.65
N ARG A 140 -17.46 -22.94 -16.68
CA ARG A 140 -16.78 -24.23 -16.57
C ARG A 140 -15.83 -24.20 -15.39
N LEU A 141 -16.29 -24.75 -14.27
CA LEU A 141 -15.54 -24.75 -13.00
C LEU A 141 -14.15 -25.38 -13.13
N GLY A 142 -14.01 -26.44 -13.93
CA GLY A 142 -12.71 -27.07 -14.19
C GLY A 142 -11.68 -26.11 -14.80
N TYR A 143 -12.09 -25.22 -15.71
CA TYR A 143 -11.20 -24.21 -16.29
C TYR A 143 -10.89 -23.08 -15.30
N ALA A 144 -11.83 -22.72 -14.43
CA ALA A 144 -11.56 -21.76 -13.37
C ALA A 144 -10.53 -22.29 -12.38
N TRP A 145 -10.65 -23.56 -11.96
CA TRP A 145 -9.64 -24.23 -11.14
C TRP A 145 -8.30 -24.37 -11.87
N ALA A 146 -8.30 -24.64 -13.18
CA ALA A 146 -7.08 -24.62 -13.97
C ALA A 146 -6.43 -23.21 -13.97
N GLY A 147 -7.20 -22.14 -14.05
CA GLY A 147 -6.70 -20.77 -13.94
C GLY A 147 -6.09 -20.47 -12.56
N VAL A 148 -6.76 -20.87 -11.48
CA VAL A 148 -6.22 -20.80 -10.12
C VAL A 148 -4.92 -21.60 -10.02
N GLY A 149 -4.90 -22.83 -10.55
CA GLY A 149 -3.74 -23.70 -10.55
C GLY A 149 -2.56 -23.13 -11.34
N ILE A 150 -2.78 -22.60 -12.55
CA ILE A 150 -1.74 -21.94 -13.37
C ILE A 150 -1.12 -20.79 -12.61
N LEU A 151 -1.96 -19.93 -12.00
CA LEU A 151 -1.45 -18.78 -11.27
C LEU A 151 -0.72 -19.22 -9.99
N ALA A 152 -1.25 -20.16 -9.21
CA ALA A 152 -0.57 -20.72 -8.05
C ALA A 152 0.78 -21.36 -8.41
N LEU A 153 0.83 -22.14 -9.50
CA LEU A 153 2.05 -22.75 -10.04
C LEU A 153 3.03 -21.74 -10.64
N SER A 154 2.59 -20.54 -11.01
CA SER A 154 3.52 -19.47 -11.42
C SER A 154 4.18 -18.77 -10.22
N PHE A 155 3.58 -18.89 -9.03
CA PHE A 155 4.12 -18.36 -7.78
C PHE A 155 4.96 -19.38 -7.00
N LEU A 156 4.70 -20.69 -7.16
CA LEU A 156 5.45 -21.78 -6.50
C LEU A 156 6.97 -21.88 -6.85
N PRO A 157 7.47 -21.54 -8.05
CA PRO A 157 8.88 -21.69 -8.39
C PRO A 157 9.74 -20.43 -8.17
N ASN A 158 9.17 -19.33 -7.68
CA ASN A 158 9.81 -18.01 -7.79
C ASN A 158 10.34 -17.41 -6.49
N GLU A 159 10.72 -18.26 -5.53
CA GLU A 159 11.59 -17.83 -4.42
C GLU A 159 13.00 -17.38 -4.87
N LYS A 160 13.37 -17.49 -6.15
CA LYS A 160 14.67 -17.00 -6.65
C LYS A 160 14.61 -15.88 -7.68
N HIS A 161 13.57 -15.76 -8.51
CA HIS A 161 13.53 -14.75 -9.58
C HIS A 161 12.61 -13.54 -9.32
N PHE A 162 11.72 -13.59 -8.32
CA PHE A 162 10.96 -12.39 -7.92
C PHE A 162 11.77 -11.46 -6.97
N TRP A 163 12.91 -11.94 -6.47
CA TRP A 163 13.79 -11.21 -5.54
C TRP A 163 14.82 -10.30 -6.23
N GLU A 164 14.91 -10.35 -7.56
CA GLU A 164 15.85 -9.52 -8.34
C GLU A 164 15.28 -8.17 -8.80
N MET A 165 14.26 -7.63 -8.12
CA MET A 165 14.18 -6.17 -7.99
C MET A 165 15.18 -5.71 -6.94
N LYS A 166 16.48 -5.82 -7.25
CA LYS A 166 17.66 -5.43 -6.46
C LYS A 166 17.31 -4.89 -5.06
N ALA A 167 16.96 -5.81 -4.18
CA ALA A 167 17.35 -5.69 -2.82
C ALA A 167 18.87 -5.92 -2.80
N ALA A 168 19.64 -4.99 -2.21
CA ALA A 168 20.93 -5.34 -1.64
C ALA A 168 20.80 -6.67 -0.87
N PRO A 169 21.82 -7.54 -0.90
CA PRO A 169 21.70 -8.94 -0.52
C PRO A 169 21.03 -9.08 0.85
N GLN A 170 19.91 -9.80 0.89
CA GLN A 170 19.36 -10.28 2.15
C GLN A 170 20.21 -11.48 2.57
N GLU A 171 20.96 -11.30 3.65
CA GLU A 171 21.35 -12.42 4.49
C GLU A 171 20.09 -13.07 5.09
N GLU A 172 20.15 -14.40 5.19
CA GLU A 172 19.09 -15.29 5.64
C GLU A 172 18.53 -14.90 7.00
N THR A 173 17.21 -14.80 7.08
CA THR A 173 16.48 -14.70 8.34
C THR A 173 16.27 -16.10 8.88
N SER A 174 16.85 -16.44 10.03
CA SER A 174 16.20 -17.32 11.00
C SER A 174 16.93 -17.28 12.34
N LYS A 175 16.43 -16.44 13.24
CA LYS A 175 16.06 -16.85 14.60
C LYS A 175 15.29 -15.72 15.25
N THR A 176 14.03 -16.01 15.56
CA THR A 176 13.28 -15.38 16.63
C THR A 176 14.13 -15.43 17.90
N VAL A 177 14.73 -14.30 18.24
CA VAL A 177 15.24 -14.04 19.60
C VAL A 177 14.65 -12.72 19.99
N SER A 178 13.69 -12.75 20.91
CA SER A 178 13.50 -11.66 21.86
C SER A 178 14.81 -11.56 22.66
N ALA A 179 15.75 -10.79 22.14
CA ALA A 179 16.91 -10.37 22.89
C ALA A 179 16.65 -8.93 23.28
N GLU A 180 16.59 -8.70 24.59
CA GLU A 180 17.04 -7.44 25.16
C GLU A 180 18.39 -7.12 24.52
N ILE A 181 18.39 -6.16 23.60
CA ILE A 181 19.61 -5.54 23.10
C ILE A 181 19.45 -4.08 23.47
N GLU A 182 20.19 -3.73 24.53
CA GLU A 182 20.52 -2.37 24.92
C GLU A 182 20.91 -1.56 23.68
N VAL A 183 20.38 -0.35 23.61
CA VAL A 183 20.53 0.54 22.47
C VAL A 183 21.99 1.00 22.41
N GLU A 184 22.82 0.29 21.63
CA GLU A 184 24.07 0.86 21.14
C GLU A 184 23.71 2.05 20.25
N ALA A 185 24.02 3.24 20.76
CA ALA A 185 23.77 4.51 20.12
C ALA A 185 24.25 4.49 18.67
N PHE A 186 23.36 4.87 17.75
CA PHE A 186 23.55 4.99 16.29
C PHE A 186 23.46 3.69 15.47
N THR A 187 22.25 3.14 15.37
CA THR A 187 21.90 2.33 14.20
C THR A 187 21.99 3.20 12.94
N GLU A 188 23.02 3.00 12.11
CA GLU A 188 23.29 3.77 10.89
C GLU A 188 22.17 3.70 9.83
N CYS A 189 21.20 2.80 10.06
CA CYS A 189 20.16 2.38 9.14
C CYS A 189 18.85 2.30 9.95
N GLY A 190 17.92 3.26 9.76
CA GLY A 190 16.74 3.43 10.61
C GLY A 190 15.98 2.13 10.94
N ALA A 191 15.50 2.02 12.18
CA ALA A 191 14.82 0.82 12.68
C ALA A 191 13.35 0.73 12.22
N THR A 192 12.79 -0.48 12.18
CA THR A 192 11.35 -0.73 11.96
C THR A 192 10.51 -0.47 13.21
N GLU A 193 11.16 -0.57 14.37
CA GLU A 193 10.63 -0.20 15.68
C GLU A 193 11.70 0.59 16.42
N VAL A 194 11.32 1.73 16.97
CA VAL A 194 12.20 2.54 17.82
C VAL A 194 11.59 2.57 19.21
N ARG A 195 12.36 2.09 20.19
CA ARG A 195 12.05 2.23 21.62
C ARG A 195 12.99 3.24 22.22
N LEU A 196 12.41 4.23 22.89
CA LEU A 196 13.19 5.20 23.62
C LEU A 196 13.50 4.66 25.02
N GLN A 197 14.79 4.54 25.31
CA GLN A 197 15.29 4.31 26.67
C GLN A 197 15.74 5.64 27.27
N ASP A 198 15.76 5.71 28.60
CA ASP A 198 15.98 6.95 29.36
C ASP A 198 17.40 7.53 29.07
N GLU A 199 18.37 6.66 28.80
CA GLU A 199 19.75 6.99 28.46
C GLU A 199 19.88 7.68 27.10
N ALA A 200 19.09 7.26 26.10
CA ALA A 200 19.09 7.86 24.77
C ALA A 200 18.52 9.28 24.80
N VAL A 201 17.53 9.53 25.66
CA VAL A 201 16.98 10.88 25.90
C VAL A 201 18.05 11.77 26.51
N GLU A 202 18.75 11.28 27.53
CA GLU A 202 19.79 12.03 28.21
C GLU A 202 20.95 12.39 27.26
N PHE A 203 21.39 11.46 26.43
CA PHE A 203 22.39 11.74 25.41
C PHE A 203 21.94 12.81 24.40
N LEU A 204 20.70 12.72 23.88
CA LEU A 204 20.12 13.71 22.96
C LEU A 204 19.94 15.09 23.61
N ARG A 205 19.75 15.15 24.94
CA ARG A 205 19.73 16.43 25.67
C ARG A 205 21.06 17.16 25.53
N HIS A 206 22.17 16.42 25.59
CA HIS A 206 23.53 16.96 25.49
C HIS A 206 24.02 17.14 24.04
N HIS A 207 23.50 16.36 23.09
CA HIS A 207 23.91 16.40 21.68
C HIS A 207 22.71 16.53 20.73
N PRO A 208 22.01 17.69 20.70
CA PRO A 208 20.83 17.87 19.87
C PRO A 208 21.19 17.87 18.39
N LEU A 209 20.79 16.83 17.67
CA LEU A 209 20.90 16.75 16.21
C LEU A 209 19.65 17.37 15.57
N THR A 210 19.84 18.17 14.50
CA THR A 210 18.76 18.90 13.81
C THR A 210 18.61 18.51 12.34
N THR A 211 19.46 17.60 11.87
CA THR A 211 19.54 17.17 10.47
C THR A 211 19.27 15.68 10.38
N ILE A 212 18.39 15.32 9.47
CA ILE A 212 18.16 13.95 9.03
C ILE A 212 18.68 13.81 7.61
N GLU A 213 19.58 12.87 7.41
CA GLU A 213 20.12 12.46 6.12
C GLU A 213 19.50 11.13 5.72
N VAL A 214 19.03 10.99 4.49
CA VAL A 214 18.55 9.70 3.98
C VAL A 214 19.70 8.93 3.36
N ARG A 215 20.12 7.86 4.02
CA ARG A 215 21.15 6.95 3.52
C ARG A 215 20.52 5.74 2.83
N PRO A 216 21.30 4.96 2.04
CA PRO A 216 20.79 3.78 1.34
C PRO A 216 20.09 2.75 2.25
N CYS A 217 20.49 2.67 3.51
CA CYS A 217 19.91 1.77 4.50
C CYS A 217 18.98 2.49 5.51
N GLY A 218 18.82 3.81 5.42
CA GLY A 218 17.76 4.53 6.12
C GLY A 218 18.03 5.93 6.59
N PHE A 219 17.09 6.48 7.35
CA PHE A 219 17.22 7.81 7.92
C PHE A 219 18.28 7.80 9.02
N TYR A 220 19.23 8.73 8.90
CA TYR A 220 20.32 8.93 9.84
C TYR A 220 20.29 10.37 10.39
N PRO A 221 20.29 10.57 11.71
CA PRO A 221 20.15 9.55 12.75
C PRO A 221 18.69 9.04 12.85
N ALA A 222 18.51 7.88 13.49
CA ALA A 222 17.18 7.27 13.70
C ALA A 222 16.39 7.94 14.85
N ILE A 223 17.05 8.62 15.79
CA ILE A 223 16.40 9.34 16.90
C ILE A 223 16.98 10.75 16.99
N LEU A 224 16.11 11.76 17.12
CA LEU A 224 16.48 13.16 17.24
C LEU A 224 15.68 13.85 18.34
N ASP A 225 16.30 14.84 18.98
CA ASP A 225 15.56 15.85 19.73
C ASP A 225 14.72 16.69 18.75
N LEU A 226 13.45 16.94 19.07
CA LEU A 226 12.50 17.60 18.18
C LEU A 226 12.92 19.06 17.94
N PRO A 227 13.48 19.38 16.76
CA PRO A 227 14.02 20.70 16.54
C PRO A 227 12.91 21.65 16.10
N LYS A 228 13.07 22.95 16.38
CA LYS A 228 12.18 23.98 15.80
C LYS A 228 12.23 23.97 14.26
N THR A 229 13.36 23.55 13.72
CA THR A 229 13.62 23.50 12.28
C THR A 229 14.34 22.20 11.94
N LEU A 230 13.76 21.42 11.04
CA LEU A 230 14.29 20.16 10.57
C LEU A 230 14.93 20.33 9.20
N ARG A 231 16.18 19.90 9.05
CA ARG A 231 16.83 19.78 7.74
C ARG A 231 16.74 18.33 7.27
N LEU A 232 16.16 18.11 6.10
CA LEU A 232 16.13 16.82 5.41
C LEU A 232 17.09 16.85 4.23
N SER A 233 17.98 15.88 4.14
CA SER A 233 18.90 15.73 3.01
C SER A 233 18.69 14.40 2.33
N ASN A 234 18.59 14.42 0.99
CA ASN A 234 18.53 13.21 0.17
C ASN A 234 19.80 13.10 -0.67
N PRO A 235 20.89 12.52 -0.14
CA PRO A 235 22.11 12.27 -0.91
C PRO A 235 21.94 11.15 -1.95
N THR A 236 20.81 10.42 -1.93
CA THR A 236 20.59 9.30 -2.85
C THR A 236 20.27 9.77 -4.27
N ASN A 237 20.35 8.83 -5.21
CA ASN A 237 20.00 9.05 -6.61
C ASN A 237 18.49 8.91 -6.89
N GLU A 238 17.66 8.72 -5.85
CA GLU A 238 16.23 8.43 -5.99
C GLU A 238 15.39 9.53 -5.32
N ALA A 239 14.28 9.92 -5.94
CA ALA A 239 13.37 10.87 -5.30
C ALA A 239 12.62 10.17 -4.16
N LEU A 240 12.50 10.86 -3.03
CA LEU A 240 11.89 10.31 -1.83
C LEU A 240 10.59 11.02 -1.50
N ASN A 241 9.53 10.24 -1.34
CA ASN A 241 8.29 10.71 -0.74
C ASN A 241 8.42 10.58 0.78
N ILE A 242 8.64 11.70 1.48
CA ILE A 242 8.87 11.77 2.91
C ILE A 242 7.60 12.25 3.61
N HIS A 243 7.22 11.52 4.64
CA HIS A 243 6.06 11.77 5.48
C HIS A 243 6.53 12.19 6.86
N TYR A 244 5.86 13.18 7.43
CA TYR A 244 6.02 13.62 8.81
C TYR A 244 4.67 13.59 9.49
N LEU A 245 4.62 12.99 10.67
CA LEU A 245 3.45 13.00 11.55
C LEU A 245 3.90 13.46 12.93
N ALA A 246 3.25 14.48 13.48
CA ALA A 246 3.50 15.02 14.81
C ALA A 246 2.33 14.74 15.75
N PHE A 247 2.66 14.51 17.01
CA PHE A 247 1.76 14.10 18.07
C PHE A 247 1.87 15.02 19.28
N LYS A 248 0.73 15.33 19.88
CA LYS A 248 0.60 16.10 21.13
C LYS A 248 -0.51 15.48 21.96
N ASN A 249 -0.25 15.16 23.23
CA ASN A 249 -1.19 14.43 24.10
C ASN A 249 -1.70 13.13 23.45
N GLY A 250 -0.82 12.37 22.80
CA GLY A 250 -1.16 11.10 22.11
C GLY A 250 -1.98 11.25 20.82
N LYS A 251 -2.39 12.46 20.44
CA LYS A 251 -3.17 12.71 19.20
C LYS A 251 -2.31 13.32 18.12
N GLN A 252 -2.54 12.94 16.86
CA GLN A 252 -1.89 13.56 15.72
C GLN A 252 -2.30 15.04 15.64
N SER A 253 -1.33 15.94 15.79
CA SER A 253 -1.56 17.39 15.76
C SER A 253 -1.25 17.99 14.40
N ALA A 254 -0.26 17.45 13.69
CA ALA A 254 0.15 17.94 12.38
C ALA A 254 0.69 16.81 11.51
N SER A 255 0.58 16.98 10.19
CA SER A 255 1.18 16.09 9.23
C SER A 255 1.49 16.80 7.94
N TRP A 256 2.56 16.38 7.27
CA TRP A 256 2.82 16.79 5.90
C TRP A 256 3.53 15.69 5.12
N ASN A 257 3.41 15.79 3.81
CA ASN A 257 4.08 14.96 2.83
C ASN A 257 4.93 15.88 1.95
N ILE A 258 6.16 15.47 1.63
CA ILE A 258 7.00 16.17 0.68
C ILE A 258 7.78 15.21 -0.20
N VAL A 259 7.87 15.55 -1.49
CA VAL A 259 8.78 14.89 -2.42
C VAL A 259 10.14 15.59 -2.37
N LEU A 260 11.13 14.93 -1.80
CA LEU A 260 12.52 15.39 -1.77
C LEU A 260 13.27 14.79 -2.95
N LYS A 261 13.64 15.63 -3.92
CA LYS A 261 14.35 15.17 -5.13
C LYS A 261 15.75 14.64 -4.80
N PRO A 262 16.37 13.85 -5.70
CA PRO A 262 17.75 13.42 -5.57
C PRO A 262 18.71 14.59 -5.35
N GLN A 263 19.74 14.38 -4.52
CA GLN A 263 20.79 15.34 -4.18
C GLN A 263 20.29 16.72 -3.69
N GLN A 264 19.07 16.78 -3.14
CA GLN A 264 18.51 18.01 -2.57
C GLN A 264 18.50 17.97 -1.05
N SER A 265 18.58 19.16 -0.46
CA SER A 265 18.30 19.38 0.94
C SER A 265 17.16 20.38 1.09
N LEU A 266 16.28 20.12 2.05
CA LEU A 266 15.16 20.99 2.41
C LEU A 266 15.26 21.32 3.88
N GLN A 267 14.94 22.56 4.23
CA GLN A 267 14.78 22.99 5.60
C GLN A 267 13.31 23.34 5.86
N LYS A 268 12.72 22.78 6.91
CA LYS A 268 11.30 22.98 7.23
C LYS A 268 11.12 23.30 8.71
N ARG A 269 10.33 24.32 8.99
CA ARG A 269 9.95 24.67 10.36
C ARG A 269 8.92 23.65 10.87
N LEU A 270 9.13 23.13 12.07
CA LEU A 270 8.21 22.20 12.71
C LEU A 270 7.28 22.95 13.67
N GLU A 271 6.05 22.47 13.76
CA GLU A 271 5.12 22.89 14.81
C GLU A 271 5.51 22.25 16.14
N ARG A 272 5.09 22.86 17.25
CA ARG A 272 5.33 22.29 18.58
C ARG A 272 4.56 20.97 18.74
N ALA A 273 5.30 19.90 19.01
CA ALA A 273 4.79 18.56 19.26
C ALA A 273 5.59 17.94 20.42
N GLU A 274 5.07 16.89 21.03
CA GLU A 274 5.81 16.10 22.02
C GLU A 274 6.65 15.02 21.34
N ALA A 275 6.11 14.46 20.25
CA ALA A 275 6.69 13.36 19.52
C ALA A 275 6.37 13.54 18.02
N ALA A 276 7.26 13.09 17.15
CA ALA A 276 7.00 13.00 15.72
C ALA A 276 7.74 11.82 15.09
N ILE A 277 7.25 11.40 13.93
CA ILE A 277 7.85 10.36 13.10
C ILE A 277 8.09 10.92 11.70
N VAL A 278 9.26 10.62 11.16
CA VAL A 278 9.63 10.85 9.76
C VAL A 278 9.84 9.49 9.11
N TYR A 279 9.18 9.23 7.99
CA TYR A 279 9.33 7.98 7.24
C TYR A 279 9.19 8.23 5.73
N SER A 280 9.55 7.23 4.91
CA SER A 280 9.41 7.32 3.44
C SER A 280 8.65 6.14 2.85
N ASP A 281 7.63 6.43 2.05
CA ASP A 281 6.80 5.42 1.35
C ASP A 281 7.50 4.86 0.12
N SER A 282 8.34 5.66 -0.53
CA SER A 282 9.06 5.28 -1.75
C SER A 282 10.26 4.40 -1.46
N LEU A 283 10.79 4.43 -0.23
CA LEU A 283 11.90 3.58 0.20
C LEU A 283 11.55 2.93 1.55
N PRO A 284 10.75 1.83 1.56
CA PRO A 284 10.37 1.13 2.79
C PRO A 284 11.54 0.61 3.63
N LYS A 285 12.68 0.38 2.98
CA LYS A 285 13.93 -0.02 3.62
C LYS A 285 14.62 1.11 4.35
N ALA A 286 14.22 2.36 4.11
CA ALA A 286 14.88 3.50 4.73
C ALA A 286 14.56 3.68 6.23
N GLY A 287 13.82 2.75 6.86
CA GLY A 287 13.44 2.87 8.26
C GLY A 287 12.56 4.09 8.56
N LEU A 288 12.39 4.38 9.85
CA LEU A 288 11.78 5.61 10.36
C LEU A 288 12.79 6.37 11.23
N SER A 289 12.66 7.69 11.29
CA SER A 289 13.29 8.50 12.35
C SER A 289 12.24 8.97 13.34
N ALA A 290 12.50 8.79 14.62
CA ALA A 290 11.72 9.36 15.72
C ALA A 290 12.28 10.73 16.12
N LEU A 291 11.41 11.71 16.33
CA LEU A 291 11.75 13.04 16.84
C LEU A 291 11.00 13.27 18.14
N ILE A 292 11.66 13.77 19.17
CA ILE A 292 11.12 13.75 20.54
C ILE A 292 11.44 15.06 21.23
N ASP A 293 10.44 15.71 21.82
CA ASP A 293 10.66 16.89 22.63
C ASP A 293 11.30 16.49 23.98
N LYS A 294 12.40 17.14 24.38
CA LYS A 294 13.07 16.92 25.69
C LYS A 294 12.13 16.99 26.90
N SER A 295 11.02 17.71 26.77
CA SER A 295 10.01 17.90 27.81
C SER A 295 8.97 16.77 27.88
N ALA A 296 8.92 15.89 26.87
CA ALA A 296 8.13 14.67 26.91
C ALA A 296 8.83 13.66 27.82
N GLY A 297 8.56 13.73 29.13
CA GLY A 297 9.10 12.82 30.15
C GLY A 297 8.55 11.39 30.09
N GLU A 298 8.07 10.95 28.93
CA GLU A 298 7.31 9.72 28.75
C GLU A 298 8.01 8.78 27.77
N ARG A 299 7.82 7.48 27.98
CA ARG A 299 8.34 6.45 27.08
C ARG A 299 7.40 6.29 25.90
N TRP A 300 7.94 6.38 24.70
CA TRP A 300 7.21 6.26 23.44
C TRP A 300 7.69 5.05 22.64
N ILE A 301 6.77 4.45 21.89
CA ILE A 301 7.03 3.39 20.93
C ILE A 301 6.58 3.86 19.55
N TRP A 302 7.49 3.78 18.58
CA TRP A 302 7.19 3.99 17.16
C TRP A 302 7.32 2.69 16.41
N THR A 303 6.28 2.30 15.67
CA THR A 303 6.28 1.11 14.81
C THR A 303 6.02 1.52 13.37
N ARG A 304 6.63 0.81 12.41
CA ARG A 304 6.35 0.98 10.97
C ARG A 304 5.21 0.11 10.45
N SER A 305 4.99 -1.05 11.08
CA SER A 305 4.06 -2.08 10.58
C SER A 305 3.16 -2.61 11.69
N PRO A 306 1.98 -2.00 11.94
CA PRO A 306 1.45 -0.79 11.29
C PRO A 306 2.18 0.48 11.75
N ILE A 307 2.05 1.58 11.00
CA ILE A 307 2.57 2.88 11.42
C ILE A 307 1.82 3.31 12.67
N SER A 308 2.51 3.36 13.81
CA SER A 308 1.88 3.79 15.05
C SER A 308 2.87 4.47 15.98
N VAL A 309 2.34 5.37 16.79
CA VAL A 309 3.08 6.10 17.84
C VAL A 309 2.24 5.97 19.10
N ARG A 310 2.81 5.39 20.16
CA ARG A 310 2.09 5.08 21.40
C ARG A 310 2.92 5.43 22.62
N ARG A 311 2.24 5.79 23.71
CA ARG A 311 2.86 5.94 25.04
C ARG A 311 2.93 4.56 25.71
N VAL A 312 4.00 4.28 26.44
CA VAL A 312 4.18 2.98 27.12
C VAL A 312 3.18 2.78 28.26
N ASP A 313 2.69 3.86 28.88
CA ASP A 313 1.79 3.81 30.04
C ASP A 313 0.32 3.49 29.69
N GLU A 314 0.00 3.19 28.43
CA GLU A 314 -1.34 2.78 27.98
C GLU A 314 -1.57 1.24 28.03
N PHE A 315 -0.84 0.53 28.90
CA PHE A 315 -0.97 -0.92 29.14
C PHE A 315 -1.48 -1.27 30.53
#